data_AF-A0A399IKN1-F1
#
_entry.id   AF-A0A399IKN1-F1
#
_cell.length_a   1.000
_cell.length_b   1.000
_cell.length_c   1.000
_cell.angle_alpha   90.00
_cell.angle_beta   90.00
_cell.angle_gamma   90.00
#
_symmetry.space_group_name_H-M   'P 1'
#
loop_
_entity.id
_entity.type
_entity.pdbx_description
1 polymer ?
#
loop_
_entity_poly.entity_id
_entity_poly.type
_entity_poly.pdbx_seq_one_letter_code
_entity_poly.pdbx_strand_id
1 'polypeptide(L)'
;MIEINRSVEYTFLAAWEKVIDDKNIIITSKITGASYKVEKVGKKDRLKFFNPVLGAWQIYYCVEEKEIFDMWYVTKIDGKVI
;
A
#
# COMPACT_ATOMS: atom_id res chain seq x y z
N MET A 1 -1.57 9.91 10.24
CA MET A 1 -1.71 8.46 10.51
C MET A 1 -2.62 7.90 9.42
N ILE A 2 -2.28 6.77 8.81
CA ILE A 2 -3.13 6.17 7.76
C ILE A 2 -4.26 5.41 8.47
N GLU A 3 -5.50 5.72 8.15
CA GLU A 3 -6.66 4.95 8.60
C GLU A 3 -6.78 3.70 7.73
N ILE A 4 -6.61 2.51 8.33
CA ILE A 4 -6.54 1.24 7.60
C ILE A 4 -7.91 0.56 7.65
N ASN A 5 -8.46 0.24 6.48
CA ASN A 5 -9.67 -0.58 6.39
C ASN A 5 -9.33 -2.05 6.66
N ARG A 6 -9.71 -2.55 7.84
CA ARG A 6 -9.47 -3.95 8.28
C ARG A 6 -10.67 -4.88 8.07
N SER A 7 -11.66 -4.50 7.26
CA SER A 7 -12.89 -5.28 7.08
C SER A 7 -12.70 -6.55 6.25
N VAL A 8 -11.73 -6.57 5.33
CA VAL A 8 -11.47 -7.70 4.43
C VAL A 8 -9.98 -7.92 4.30
N GLU A 9 -9.59 -9.19 4.33
CA GLU A 9 -8.22 -9.66 4.14
C GLU A 9 -8.04 -10.20 2.73
N TYR A 10 -6.90 -9.91 2.13
CA TYR A 10 -6.53 -10.32 0.77
C TYR A 10 -5.18 -11.03 0.76
N THR A 11 -5.00 -11.97 -0.16
CA THR A 11 -3.64 -12.44 -0.49
C THR A 11 -2.84 -11.31 -1.13
N PHE A 12 -1.50 -11.40 -1.09
CA PHE A 12 -0.62 -10.40 -1.71
C PHE A 12 -1.00 -10.12 -3.18
N LEU A 13 -1.19 -11.16 -4.00
CA LEU A 13 -1.51 -10.98 -5.43
C LEU A 13 -2.83 -10.22 -5.63
N ALA A 14 -3.88 -10.56 -4.88
CA ALA A 14 -5.17 -9.88 -4.98
C ALA A 14 -5.12 -8.42 -4.52
N ALA A 15 -4.31 -8.12 -3.49
CA ALA A 15 -4.05 -6.74 -3.07
C ALA A 15 -3.21 -5.98 -4.10
N TRP A 16 -2.20 -6.64 -4.68
CA TRP A 16 -1.29 -6.07 -5.67
C TRP A 16 -2.03 -5.66 -6.95
N GLU A 17 -2.88 -6.54 -7.49
CA GLU A 17 -3.72 -6.24 -8.66
C GLU A 17 -4.58 -4.99 -8.44
N LYS A 18 -5.17 -4.85 -7.25
CA LYS A 18 -5.99 -3.67 -6.93
C LYS A 18 -5.17 -2.38 -6.92
N VAL A 19 -3.97 -2.38 -6.34
CA VAL A 19 -3.17 -1.16 -6.20
C VAL A 19 -2.50 -0.71 -7.51
N ILE A 20 -2.25 -1.63 -8.43
CA ILE A 20 -1.75 -1.27 -9.78
C ILE A 20 -2.88 -0.70 -10.66
N ASP A 21 -4.12 -1.16 -10.46
CA ASP A 21 -5.29 -0.71 -11.24
C ASP A 21 -5.89 0.62 -10.72
N ASP A 22 -5.92 0.81 -9.40
CA ASP A 22 -6.48 2.01 -8.75
C ASP A 22 -5.42 2.71 -7.88
N LYS A 23 -5.01 3.91 -8.33
CA LYS A 23 -3.99 4.72 -7.66
C LYS A 23 -4.46 5.37 -6.36
N ASN A 24 -5.76 5.31 -6.07
CA ASN A 24 -6.31 5.75 -4.80
C ASN A 24 -6.36 4.61 -3.79
N ILE A 25 -5.60 3.53 -4.01
CA ILE A 25 -5.49 2.42 -3.07
C ILE A 25 -4.16 2.45 -2.32
N ILE A 26 -4.26 2.15 -1.03
CA ILE A 26 -3.15 1.76 -0.16
C ILE A 26 -3.35 0.29 0.20
N ILE A 27 -2.29 -0.49 0.06
CA ILE A 27 -2.23 -1.85 0.60
C ILE A 27 -1.39 -1.85 1.87
N THR A 28 -1.85 -2.54 2.90
CA THR A 28 -1.16 -2.61 4.18
C THR A 28 -0.93 -4.07 4.57
N SER A 29 0.32 -4.43 4.79
CA SER A 29 0.72 -5.75 5.27
C SER A 29 0.14 -6.00 6.66
N LYS A 30 -0.51 -7.15 6.88
CA LYS A 30 -1.09 -7.49 8.19
C LYS A 30 0.00 -7.81 9.22
N ILE A 31 1.06 -8.54 8.84
CA ILE A 31 2.14 -8.95 9.74
C ILE A 31 3.05 -7.80 10.20
N THR A 32 3.33 -6.82 9.33
CA THR A 32 4.22 -5.69 9.68
C THR A 32 3.48 -4.38 9.94
N GLY A 33 2.25 -4.23 9.43
CA GLY A 33 1.56 -2.94 9.37
C GLY A 33 2.15 -1.97 8.33
N ALA A 34 3.14 -2.39 7.54
CA ALA A 34 3.75 -1.56 6.52
C ALA A 34 2.74 -1.24 5.41
N SER A 35 2.66 0.03 5.03
CA SER A 35 1.70 0.52 4.04
C SER A 35 2.41 0.93 2.76
N TYR A 36 1.83 0.52 1.63
CA TYR A 36 2.37 0.72 0.30
C TYR A 36 1.31 1.28 -0.63
N LYS A 37 1.75 2.07 -1.60
CA LYS A 37 0.93 2.52 -2.73
C LYS A 37 1.75 2.49 -4.01
N VAL A 38 1.07 2.46 -5.15
CA VAL A 38 1.69 2.61 -6.46
C VAL A 38 1.38 4.00 -7.00
N GLU A 39 2.42 4.70 -7.48
CA GLU A 39 2.27 6.03 -8.04
C GLU A 39 3.00 6.13 -9.39
N LYS A 40 2.40 6.83 -10.36
CA LYS A 40 3.07 7.11 -11.63
C LYS A 40 4.13 8.19 -11.45
N VAL A 41 5.37 7.84 -11.75
CA VAL A 41 6.49 8.78 -11.87
C VAL A 41 6.94 8.79 -13.32
N GLY A 42 6.40 9.73 -14.09
CA GLY A 42 6.55 9.78 -15.55
C GLY A 42 5.79 8.62 -16.23
N LYS A 43 6.49 7.81 -17.01
CA LYS A 43 5.93 6.63 -17.71
C LYS A 43 6.03 5.32 -16.91
N LYS A 44 6.55 5.36 -15.69
CA LYS A 44 6.78 4.17 -14.86
C LYS A 44 5.95 4.23 -13.59
N ASP A 45 5.34 3.10 -13.24
CA ASP A 45 4.75 2.89 -11.93
C ASP A 45 5.89 2.65 -10.91
N ARG A 46 5.81 3.32 -9.77
CA ARG A 46 6.77 3.15 -8.66
C ARG A 46 6.03 2.75 -7.40
N LEU A 47 6.59 1.74 -6.73
CA LEU A 47 6.20 1.39 -5.38
C LEU A 47 6.66 2.50 -4.42
N LYS A 48 5.74 2.93 -3.55
CA LYS A 48 6.06 3.80 -2.43
C LYS A 48 5.69 3.12 -1.13
N PHE A 49 6.57 3.26 -0.14
CA PHE A 49 6.36 2.85 1.24
C PHE A 49 6.07 4.08 2.11
N PHE A 50 5.15 3.96 3.06
CA PHE A 50 4.90 5.02 4.04
C PHE A 50 5.89 4.93 5.20
N ASN A 51 6.78 5.90 5.32
CA ASN A 51 7.71 5.99 6.44
C ASN A 51 6.99 6.65 7.64
N PRO A 52 6.71 5.91 8.73
CA PRO A 52 5.97 6.45 9.86
C PRO A 52 6.77 7.47 10.68
N VAL A 53 8.11 7.40 10.65
CA VAL A 53 8.99 8.35 11.35
C VAL A 53 8.93 9.73 10.70
N LEU A 54 8.90 9.77 9.37
CA LEU A 54 8.84 11.02 8.60
C LEU A 54 7.41 11.45 8.25
N GLY A 55 6.42 10.58 8.47
CA GLY A 55 5.03 10.81 8.05
C GLY A 55 4.88 10.98 6.53
N ALA A 56 5.74 10.37 5.73
CA ALA A 56 5.85 10.65 4.30
C ALA A 56 6.02 9.38 3.44
N TRP A 57 5.54 9.45 2.20
CA TRP A 57 5.70 8.40 1.20
C TRP A 57 7.06 8.47 0.51
N GLN A 58 7.82 7.38 0.53
CA GLN A 58 9.15 7.31 -0.08
C GLN A 58 9.16 6.25 -1.18
N ILE A 59 9.94 6.49 -2.24
CA ILE A 59 10.19 5.47 -3.26
C ILE A 59 10.83 4.26 -2.58
N TYR A 60 10.30 3.08 -2.87
CA TYR A 60 10.77 1.84 -2.30
C TYR A 60 10.92 0.78 -3.39
N TYR A 61 11.74 -0.23 -3.12
CA TYR A 61 12.21 -1.14 -4.16
C TYR A 61 11.55 -2.51 -4.14
N CYS A 62 11.12 -3.00 -2.97
CA CYS A 62 10.49 -4.31 -2.84
C CYS A 62 9.61 -4.40 -1.59
N VAL A 63 8.71 -5.37 -1.58
CA VAL A 63 7.98 -5.82 -0.38
C VAL A 63 8.79 -6.94 0.27
N GLU A 64 8.78 -7.07 1.60
CA GLU A 64 9.51 -8.15 2.26
C GLU A 64 8.84 -9.51 1.99
N GLU A 65 9.66 -10.57 1.88
CA GLU A 65 9.18 -11.92 1.60
C GLU A 65 8.10 -12.39 2.60
N LYS A 66 8.29 -12.11 3.88
CA LYS A 66 7.34 -12.47 4.94
C LYS A 66 5.97 -11.80 4.78
N GLU A 67 5.92 -10.64 4.12
CA GLU A 67 4.68 -9.93 3.85
C GLU A 67 3.99 -10.50 2.62
N ILE A 68 4.74 -10.94 1.61
CA ILE A 68 4.20 -11.57 0.39
C ILE A 68 3.41 -12.84 0.74
N PHE A 69 3.86 -13.60 1.74
CA PHE A 69 3.21 -14.84 2.17
C PHE A 69 2.11 -14.64 3.23
N ASP A 70 1.84 -13.41 3.65
CA ASP A 70 0.78 -13.08 4.61
C ASP A 70 -0.42 -12.39 3.95
N MET A 71 -1.43 -12.07 4.76
CA MET A 71 -2.62 -11.32 4.36
C MET A 71 -2.41 -9.81 4.34
N TRP A 72 -3.24 -9.13 3.56
CA TRP A 72 -3.17 -7.70 3.29
C TRP A 72 -4.52 -7.04 3.46
N TYR A 73 -4.49 -5.79 3.90
CA TYR A 73 -5.65 -4.90 3.92
C TYR A 73 -5.61 -3.95 2.74
N VAL A 74 -6.78 -3.62 2.19
CA VAL A 74 -6.93 -2.69 1.07
C VAL A 74 -7.74 -1.49 1.54
N THR A 75 -7.13 -0.31 1.50
CA THR A 75 -7.74 0.95 1.93
C THR A 75 -7.87 1.89 0.74
N LYS A 76 -9.06 2.42 0.50
CA LYS A 76 -9.27 3.51 -0.46
C LYS A 76 -8.96 4.84 0.19
N ILE A 77 -8.21 5.68 -0.51
CA ILE A 77 -7.97 7.07 -0.15
C ILE A 77 -9.22 7.84 -0.58
N ASP A 78 -10.15 8.04 0.36
CA ASP A 78 -11.24 8.99 0.13
C ASP A 78 -10.62 10.38 0.01
N GLY A 79 -10.85 11.05 -1.12
CA GLY A 79 -10.19 12.30 -1.53
C GLY A 79 -10.45 13.53 -0.66
N LYS A 80 -10.73 13.39 0.64
CA LYS A 80 -10.71 14.50 1.59
C LYS A 80 -9.27 14.86 1.91
N VAL A 81 -8.72 15.70 1.05
CA VAL A 81 -7.62 16.61 1.41
C VAL A 81 -8.10 17.38 2.65
N ILE A 82 -7.42 17.15 3.79
CA ILE A 82 -7.46 18.07 4.94
C ILE A 82 -6.40 19.13 4.68
#